data_AF-A0A820Q2P4-F1
#
_entry.id   AF-A0A820Q2P4-F1
#
_cell.length_a   1.000
_cell.length_b   1.000
_cell.length_c   1.000
_cell.angle_alpha   90.00
_cell.angle_beta   90.00
_cell.angle_gamma   90.00
#
_symmetry.space_group_name_H-M   'P 1'
#
loop_
_entity.id
_entity.type
_entity.pdbx_description
1 polymer ?
#
loop_
_entity_poly.entity_id
_entity_poly.type
_entity_poly.pdbx_seq_one_letter_code
_entity_poly.pdbx_strand_id
1 'polypeptide(L)'
;MFSFADLNEQNITSQQLYLWSAPMDIIENYQLYLNQLSISNETLLGAQLFYNCSLSSFGPLGQYSFDYYEPHFRSLAEVIHNFYKNNAYKPTTLTCYTHLKCNRGPAPVCLDWSEICDGKVDCLDGGLDEQNCWQLEVNDCEDNEYRYTNGQCIPYTFFLDEEAMPDCLDGTDEIRYLYNELYRCSDKESTFACEDVT
;
A
#
# COMPACT_ATOMS: atom_id res chain seq x y z
N MET A 1 8.73 -12.77 -24.64
CA MET A 1 7.28 -12.60 -24.82
C MET A 1 6.71 -13.98 -25.07
N PHE A 2 5.74 -14.38 -24.29
CA PHE A 2 5.12 -15.70 -24.33
C PHE A 2 3.62 -15.52 -24.30
N SER A 3 2.87 -16.31 -25.07
CA SER A 3 1.43 -16.41 -24.90
C SER A 3 1.09 -17.26 -23.67
N PHE A 4 -0.13 -17.14 -23.15
CA PHE A 4 -0.61 -18.03 -22.09
C PHE A 4 -0.58 -19.50 -22.52
N ALA A 5 -0.82 -19.79 -23.80
CA ALA A 5 -0.65 -21.14 -24.34
C ALA A 5 0.82 -21.61 -24.25
N ASP A 6 1.79 -20.77 -24.64
CA ASP A 6 3.22 -21.11 -24.57
C ASP A 6 3.69 -21.34 -23.13
N LEU A 7 3.16 -20.58 -22.17
CA LEU A 7 3.45 -20.74 -20.74
C LEU A 7 2.90 -22.07 -20.21
N ASN A 8 1.68 -22.42 -20.62
CA ASN A 8 1.06 -23.68 -20.20
C ASN A 8 1.74 -24.90 -20.83
N GLU A 9 2.19 -24.83 -22.09
CA GLU A 9 3.01 -25.88 -22.71
C GLU A 9 4.31 -26.14 -21.94
N GLN A 10 4.86 -25.10 -21.31
CA GLN A 10 6.05 -25.18 -20.45
C GLN A 10 5.73 -25.57 -18.99
N ASN A 11 4.46 -25.92 -18.69
CA ASN A 11 3.97 -26.22 -17.34
C ASN A 11 4.25 -25.09 -16.32
N ILE A 12 4.20 -23.83 -16.76
CA ILE A 12 4.40 -22.69 -15.88
C ILE A 12 3.16 -22.47 -15.04
N THR A 13 3.32 -22.27 -13.73
CA THR A 13 2.21 -22.01 -12.80
C THR A 13 2.00 -20.51 -12.58
N SER A 14 0.79 -20.10 -12.19
CA SER A 14 0.49 -18.72 -11.76
C SER A 14 1.41 -18.25 -10.62
N GLN A 15 1.76 -19.15 -9.70
CA GLN A 15 2.71 -18.88 -8.63
C GLN A 15 4.12 -18.54 -9.17
N GLN A 16 4.55 -19.15 -10.26
CA GLN A 16 5.83 -18.79 -10.89
C GLN A 16 5.79 -17.39 -11.51
N LEU A 17 4.66 -17.00 -12.13
CA LEU A 17 4.49 -15.61 -12.59
C LEU A 17 4.54 -14.62 -11.43
N TYR A 18 3.94 -14.95 -10.27
CA TYR A 18 4.06 -14.16 -9.05
C TYR A 18 5.52 -14.01 -8.60
N LEU A 19 6.29 -15.10 -8.58
CA LEU A 19 7.72 -15.06 -8.26
C LEU A 19 8.55 -14.25 -9.26
N TRP A 20 8.09 -14.14 -10.51
CA TRP A 20 8.68 -13.27 -11.53
C TRP A 20 8.19 -11.82 -11.44
N SER A 21 7.45 -11.46 -10.38
CA SER A 21 6.89 -10.12 -10.19
C SER A 21 6.00 -9.68 -11.36
N ALA A 22 5.27 -10.62 -11.97
CA ALA A 22 4.28 -10.30 -12.98
C ALA A 22 3.15 -9.44 -12.38
N PRO A 23 2.52 -8.55 -13.15
CA PRO A 23 1.35 -7.79 -12.70
C PRO A 23 0.22 -8.70 -12.20
N MET A 24 -0.46 -8.31 -11.12
CA MET A 24 -1.48 -9.15 -10.46
C MET A 24 -2.64 -9.50 -11.39
N ASP A 25 -3.09 -8.55 -12.21
CA ASP A 25 -4.09 -8.74 -13.26
C ASP A 25 -3.67 -9.81 -14.28
N ILE A 26 -2.39 -9.87 -14.64
CA ILE A 26 -1.86 -10.90 -15.55
C ILE A 26 -1.84 -12.27 -14.86
N ILE A 27 -1.43 -12.34 -13.59
CA ILE A 27 -1.41 -13.58 -12.81
C ILE A 27 -2.82 -14.16 -12.65
N GLU A 28 -3.78 -13.32 -12.31
CA GLU A 28 -5.20 -13.68 -12.18
C GLU A 28 -5.78 -14.17 -13.51
N ASN A 29 -5.54 -13.44 -14.60
CA ASN A 29 -5.97 -13.85 -15.94
C ASN A 29 -5.35 -15.18 -16.37
N TYR A 30 -4.08 -15.43 -16.04
CA TYR A 30 -3.44 -16.69 -16.34
C TYR A 30 -4.04 -17.83 -15.52
N GLN A 31 -4.33 -17.60 -14.23
CA GLN A 31 -5.04 -18.60 -13.41
C GLN A 31 -6.45 -18.88 -13.95
N LEU A 32 -7.17 -17.85 -14.41
CA LEU A 32 -8.47 -18.02 -15.07
C LEU A 32 -8.35 -18.85 -16.35
N TYR A 33 -7.33 -18.60 -17.18
CA TYR A 33 -7.04 -19.40 -18.37
C TYR A 33 -6.80 -20.88 -18.02
N LEU A 34 -5.94 -21.16 -17.04
CA LEU A 34 -5.67 -22.54 -16.57
C LEU A 34 -6.94 -23.24 -16.07
N ASN A 35 -7.79 -22.53 -15.34
CA ASN A 35 -9.07 -23.06 -14.86
C ASN A 35 -10.03 -23.34 -16.02
N GLN A 36 -10.10 -22.46 -17.02
CA GLN A 36 -11.00 -22.61 -18.17
C GLN A 36 -10.58 -23.73 -19.13
N LEU A 37 -9.29 -24.02 -19.26
CA LEU A 37 -8.80 -25.19 -20.01
C LEU A 37 -9.36 -26.51 -19.48
N SER A 38 -9.70 -26.58 -18.19
CA SER A 38 -10.36 -27.76 -17.61
C SER A 38 -11.82 -27.93 -18.04
N ILE A 39 -12.43 -26.88 -18.61
CA ILE A 39 -13.87 -26.79 -18.91
C ILE A 39 -14.14 -26.70 -20.43
N SER A 40 -13.26 -26.05 -21.21
CA SER A 40 -13.45 -25.82 -22.65
C SER A 40 -12.13 -25.61 -23.40
N ASN A 41 -12.02 -26.14 -24.62
CA ASN A 41 -10.80 -26.07 -25.46
C ASN A 41 -10.60 -24.75 -26.22
N GLU A 42 -11.57 -23.83 -26.22
CA GLU A 42 -11.46 -22.53 -26.90
C GLU A 42 -11.52 -21.39 -25.87
N THR A 43 -10.35 -20.96 -25.40
CA THR A 43 -10.21 -19.84 -24.48
C THR A 43 -9.54 -18.66 -25.19
N LEU A 44 -10.27 -17.56 -25.36
CA LEU A 44 -9.76 -16.27 -25.88
C LEU A 44 -8.49 -15.79 -25.15
N LEU A 45 -8.35 -16.15 -23.87
CA LEU A 45 -7.20 -15.83 -23.03
C LEU A 45 -5.91 -16.54 -23.45
N GLY A 46 -5.98 -17.62 -24.24
CA GLY A 46 -4.78 -18.35 -24.69
C GLY A 46 -3.83 -17.50 -25.54
N ALA A 47 -4.36 -16.50 -26.25
CA ALA A 47 -3.58 -15.56 -27.05
C ALA A 47 -3.05 -14.35 -26.25
N GLN A 48 -3.42 -14.21 -24.98
CA GLN A 48 -2.93 -13.14 -24.12
C GLN A 48 -1.41 -13.28 -23.92
N LEU A 49 -0.72 -12.15 -24.00
CA LEU A 49 0.74 -12.10 -23.98
C LEU A 49 1.24 -11.76 -22.58
N PHE A 50 2.30 -12.45 -22.18
CA PHE A 50 3.11 -12.20 -21.01
C PHE A 50 4.53 -11.79 -21.42
N TYR A 51 5.03 -10.74 -20.79
CA TYR A 51 6.40 -10.28 -20.93
C TYR A 51 7.16 -10.62 -19.65
N ASN A 52 8.14 -11.51 -19.77
CA ASN A 52 9.06 -11.80 -18.67
C ASN A 52 10.06 -10.64 -18.57
N CYS A 53 9.76 -9.70 -17.70
CA CYS A 53 10.57 -8.52 -17.44
C CYS A 53 11.58 -8.82 -16.34
N SER A 54 12.84 -8.41 -16.55
CA SER A 54 13.85 -8.50 -15.50
C SER A 54 13.58 -7.51 -14.37
N LEU A 55 13.99 -7.85 -13.15
CA LEU A 55 13.93 -6.95 -12.00
C LEU A 55 14.54 -5.57 -12.35
N SER A 56 13.89 -4.53 -11.82
CA SER A 56 13.93 -3.09 -12.13
C SER A 56 12.94 -2.62 -13.19
N SER A 57 12.47 -3.49 -14.09
CA SER A 57 11.41 -3.13 -15.06
C SER A 57 10.06 -3.67 -14.62
N PHE A 58 9.01 -2.84 -14.70
CA PHE A 58 7.65 -3.21 -14.32
C PHE A 58 6.60 -2.67 -15.30
N GLY A 59 5.37 -3.14 -15.15
CA GLY A 59 4.23 -2.85 -16.03
C GLY A 59 3.93 -3.97 -17.04
N PRO A 60 2.79 -3.90 -17.74
CA PRO A 60 2.33 -4.96 -18.65
C PRO A 60 3.31 -5.35 -19.77
N LEU A 61 4.19 -4.42 -20.17
CA LEU A 61 5.21 -4.61 -21.19
C LEU A 61 6.64 -4.45 -20.62
N GLY A 62 6.79 -4.30 -19.30
CA GLY A 62 8.06 -3.90 -18.70
C GLY A 62 8.49 -2.48 -19.07
N GLN A 63 7.54 -1.60 -19.36
CA GLN A 63 7.81 -0.28 -19.92
C GLN A 63 8.28 0.76 -18.89
N TYR A 64 8.13 0.47 -17.59
CA TYR A 64 8.52 1.36 -16.52
C TYR A 64 9.75 0.83 -15.80
N SER A 65 10.57 1.72 -15.27
CA SER A 65 11.71 1.39 -14.42
C SER A 65 11.88 2.41 -13.32
N PHE A 66 12.56 2.03 -12.24
CA PHE A 66 12.91 2.96 -11.16
C PHE A 66 14.06 3.87 -11.60
N ASP A 67 13.95 5.17 -11.32
CA ASP A 67 14.98 6.17 -11.66
C ASP A 67 16.28 5.99 -10.85
N TYR A 68 16.17 5.39 -9.66
CA TYR A 68 17.27 5.17 -8.71
C TYR A 68 17.46 3.66 -8.47
N TYR A 69 18.05 2.98 -9.43
CA TYR A 69 18.37 1.56 -9.33
C TYR A 69 19.88 1.32 -9.31
N GLU A 70 20.36 0.58 -8.30
CA GLU A 70 21.69 -0.01 -8.29
C GLU A 70 21.60 -1.49 -8.68
N PRO A 71 22.49 -2.00 -9.57
CA PRO A 71 22.47 -3.39 -10.05
C PRO A 71 22.56 -4.48 -8.97
N HIS A 72 22.88 -4.11 -7.73
CA HIS A 72 23.09 -5.02 -6.62
C HIS A 72 21.82 -5.43 -5.88
N PHE A 73 20.69 -4.75 -6.10
CA PHE A 73 19.43 -5.09 -5.43
C PHE A 73 18.83 -6.37 -6.00
N ARG A 74 18.45 -7.29 -5.12
CA ARG A 74 17.96 -8.63 -5.47
C ARG A 74 16.44 -8.74 -5.47
N SER A 75 15.75 -7.75 -4.91
CA SER A 75 14.29 -7.74 -4.81
C SER A 75 13.74 -6.31 -4.90
N LEU A 76 12.44 -6.20 -5.22
CA LEU A 76 11.72 -4.93 -5.18
C LEU A 76 11.72 -4.32 -3.77
N ALA A 77 11.58 -5.14 -2.73
CA ALA A 77 11.60 -4.70 -1.34
C ALA A 77 12.92 -3.99 -0.97
N GLU A 78 14.07 -4.54 -1.41
CA GLU A 78 15.38 -3.88 -1.19
C GLU A 78 15.48 -2.53 -1.90
N VAL A 79 14.92 -2.41 -3.11
CA VAL A 79 14.89 -1.15 -3.87
C VAL A 79 14.05 -0.11 -3.13
N ILE A 80 12.85 -0.50 -2.68
CA ILE A 80 11.93 0.37 -1.93
C ILE A 80 12.59 0.83 -0.63
N HIS A 81 13.09 -0.10 0.18
CA HIS A 81 13.76 0.20 1.45
C HIS A 81 14.93 1.18 1.25
N ASN A 82 15.78 0.94 0.25
CA ASN A 82 16.91 1.83 -0.03
C ASN A 82 16.47 3.20 -0.53
N PHE A 83 15.38 3.28 -1.30
CA PHE A 83 14.81 4.55 -1.75
C PHE A 83 14.37 5.40 -0.56
N TYR A 84 13.53 4.85 0.32
CA TYR A 84 13.01 5.57 1.49
C TYR A 84 14.08 5.90 2.53
N LYS A 85 15.10 5.04 2.69
CA LYS A 85 16.24 5.30 3.57
C LYS A 85 17.09 6.49 3.13
N ASN A 86 17.30 6.66 1.82
CA ASN A 86 18.22 7.69 1.31
C ASN A 86 17.51 8.95 0.82
N ASN A 87 16.24 8.86 0.49
CA ASN A 87 15.45 9.99 0.02
C ASN A 87 14.50 10.42 1.14
N ALA A 88 14.64 11.66 1.59
CA ALA A 88 13.64 12.25 2.46
C ALA A 88 12.29 12.22 1.74
N TYR A 89 11.25 11.74 2.43
CA TYR A 89 9.88 11.79 1.95
C TYR A 89 9.55 13.24 1.57
N LYS A 90 9.29 13.45 0.28
CA LYS A 90 8.75 14.71 -0.21
C LYS A 90 7.30 14.43 -0.54
N PRO A 91 6.35 15.04 0.19
CA PRO A 91 4.94 14.95 -0.16
C PRO A 91 4.82 15.27 -1.65
N THR A 92 4.27 14.32 -2.40
CA THR A 92 3.95 14.56 -3.81
C THR A 92 2.96 15.72 -3.90
N THR A 93 2.95 16.43 -5.03
CA THR A 93 2.00 17.53 -5.25
C THR A 93 0.58 17.05 -4.95
N LEU A 94 -0.11 17.73 -4.01
CA LEU A 94 -1.43 17.37 -3.49
C LEU A 94 -2.29 16.64 -4.52
N THR A 95 -2.60 15.37 -4.25
CA THR A 95 -3.68 14.69 -4.95
C THR A 95 -4.99 15.21 -4.40
N CYS A 96 -5.74 15.94 -5.22
CA CYS A 96 -7.05 16.46 -4.82
C CYS A 96 -8.00 15.30 -4.49
N TYR A 97 -8.52 15.27 -3.27
CA TYR A 97 -9.62 14.39 -2.90
C TYR A 97 -10.91 14.88 -3.57
N THR A 98 -11.26 14.27 -4.70
CA THR A 98 -12.40 14.71 -5.55
C THR A 98 -13.73 14.07 -5.18
N HIS A 99 -13.73 13.08 -4.28
CA HIS A 99 -14.94 12.35 -3.89
C HIS A 99 -15.81 13.13 -2.89
N LEU A 100 -15.25 14.12 -2.20
CA LEU A 100 -15.98 15.06 -1.35
C LEU A 100 -16.04 16.44 -2.01
N LYS A 101 -17.24 16.99 -2.16
CA LYS A 101 -17.43 18.36 -2.66
C LYS A 101 -17.24 19.34 -1.52
N CYS A 102 -16.02 19.86 -1.41
CA CYS A 102 -15.58 20.78 -0.37
C CYS A 102 -15.32 22.18 -0.93
N ASN A 103 -15.97 23.20 -0.39
CA ASN A 103 -15.62 24.61 -0.65
C ASN A 103 -14.60 25.09 0.38
N ARG A 104 -13.33 25.14 -0.03
CA ARG A 104 -12.20 25.58 0.82
C ARG A 104 -11.63 26.94 0.39
N GLY A 105 -12.35 27.68 -0.46
CA GLY A 105 -11.94 28.99 -0.97
C GLY A 105 -11.60 28.98 -2.47
N PRO A 106 -10.96 30.05 -2.98
CA PRO A 106 -10.67 30.18 -4.42
C PRO A 106 -9.62 29.16 -4.87
N ALA A 107 -9.86 28.51 -6.02
CA ALA A 107 -8.94 27.56 -6.63
C ALA A 107 -7.51 28.15 -6.78
N PRO A 108 -6.43 27.36 -6.59
CA PRO A 108 -6.36 25.90 -6.62
C PRO A 108 -6.26 25.27 -5.22
N VAL A 109 -7.17 25.64 -4.31
CA VAL A 109 -7.27 24.98 -3.00
C VAL A 109 -8.03 23.67 -3.17
N CYS A 110 -7.37 22.54 -2.91
CA CYS A 110 -7.96 21.22 -2.88
C CYS A 110 -7.77 20.57 -1.52
N LEU A 111 -8.73 19.74 -1.14
CA LEU A 111 -8.69 18.93 0.07
C LEU A 111 -7.74 17.76 -0.14
N ASP A 112 -6.80 17.55 0.79
CA ASP A 112 -6.01 16.34 0.86
C ASP A 112 -6.83 15.22 1.50
N TRP A 113 -6.54 13.96 1.18
CA TRP A 113 -7.28 12.83 1.76
C TRP A 113 -7.00 12.69 3.27
N SER A 114 -5.83 13.15 3.73
CA SER A 114 -5.44 13.18 5.16
C SER A 114 -6.19 14.23 5.98
N GLU A 115 -6.93 15.12 5.32
CA GLU A 115 -7.75 16.18 5.90
C GLU A 115 -9.23 15.76 6.01
N ILE A 116 -9.54 14.47 5.87
CA ILE A 116 -10.87 13.90 6.09
C ILE A 116 -10.89 13.25 7.47
N CYS A 117 -11.81 13.68 8.34
CA CYS A 117 -11.96 13.14 9.69
C CYS A 117 -10.69 13.28 10.54
N ASP A 118 -9.96 14.38 10.36
CA ASP A 118 -8.73 14.68 11.10
C ASP A 118 -9.02 15.49 12.39
N GLY A 119 -10.29 15.77 12.66
CA GLY A 119 -10.77 16.57 13.78
C GLY A 119 -10.72 18.08 13.54
N LYS A 120 -10.33 18.55 12.33
CA LYS A 120 -10.28 19.97 11.96
C LYS A 120 -11.26 20.24 10.83
N VAL A 121 -12.14 21.21 11.03
CA VAL A 121 -13.04 21.67 9.97
C VAL A 121 -12.28 22.49 8.95
N ASP A 122 -12.02 21.86 7.81
CA ASP A 122 -11.37 22.41 6.65
C ASP A 122 -12.35 22.88 5.57
N CYS A 123 -13.51 22.22 5.42
CA CYS A 123 -14.52 22.63 4.46
C CYS A 123 -15.45 23.72 5.01
N LEU A 124 -15.55 24.84 4.30
CA LEU A 124 -16.44 25.95 4.68
C LEU A 124 -17.93 25.62 4.51
N ASP A 125 -18.27 24.55 3.80
CA ASP A 125 -19.64 24.05 3.58
C ASP A 125 -20.22 23.32 4.81
N GLY A 126 -19.93 23.80 6.02
CA GLY A 126 -20.42 23.20 7.26
C GLY A 126 -19.62 21.98 7.74
N GLY A 127 -18.31 21.93 7.44
CA GLY A 127 -17.41 20.88 7.90
C GLY A 127 -17.77 19.50 7.40
N LEU A 128 -18.06 19.38 6.10
CA LEU A 128 -18.42 18.11 5.45
C LEU A 128 -17.32 17.04 5.56
N ASP A 129 -16.07 17.48 5.61
CA ASP A 129 -14.86 16.70 5.87
C ASP A 129 -14.90 15.98 7.22
N GLU A 130 -15.58 16.56 8.21
CA GLU A 130 -15.69 16.04 9.58
C GLU A 130 -17.06 15.40 9.87
N GLN A 131 -17.88 15.17 8.84
CA GLN A 131 -19.19 14.55 8.98
C GLN A 131 -19.14 13.04 8.71
N ASN A 132 -19.92 12.30 9.50
CA ASN A 132 -20.06 10.84 9.37
C ASN A 132 -18.76 10.05 9.51
N CYS A 133 -17.75 10.61 10.19
CA CYS A 133 -16.48 9.92 10.49
C CYS A 133 -16.67 8.59 11.19
N TRP A 134 -17.72 8.46 11.99
CA TRP A 134 -18.14 7.20 12.62
C TRP A 134 -18.27 6.03 11.61
N GLN A 135 -18.56 6.28 10.33
CA GLN A 135 -18.62 5.23 9.29
C GLN A 135 -17.25 4.61 8.99
N LEU A 136 -16.17 5.39 9.11
CA LEU A 136 -14.80 4.90 9.08
C LEU A 136 -14.47 4.15 10.39
N GLU A 137 -15.13 4.53 11.48
CA GLU A 137 -14.94 3.92 12.80
C GLU A 137 -15.74 2.63 13.04
N VAL A 138 -16.74 2.32 12.21
CA VAL A 138 -17.50 1.06 12.27
C VAL A 138 -16.63 -0.13 11.87
N ASN A 139 -15.51 0.10 11.19
CA ASN A 139 -14.55 -0.96 10.93
C ASN A 139 -13.82 -1.30 12.24
N ASP A 140 -14.29 -2.34 12.92
CA ASP A 140 -13.52 -2.98 13.98
C ASP A 140 -12.38 -3.77 13.32
N CYS A 141 -11.14 -3.40 13.67
CA CYS A 141 -9.97 -4.15 13.25
C CYS A 141 -9.95 -5.52 13.95
N GLU A 142 -9.23 -6.48 13.38
CA GLU A 142 -9.05 -7.78 14.02
C GLU A 142 -8.18 -7.67 15.30
N ASP A 143 -8.24 -8.66 16.19
CA ASP A 143 -7.49 -8.68 17.46
C ASP A 143 -5.96 -8.55 17.30
N ASN A 144 -5.45 -8.77 16.08
CA ASN A 144 -4.04 -8.70 15.70
C ASN A 144 -3.68 -7.44 14.89
N GLU A 145 -4.55 -6.44 14.86
CA GLU A 145 -4.38 -5.21 14.09
C GLU A 145 -4.39 -3.97 15.00
N TYR A 146 -3.56 -2.99 14.66
CA TYR A 146 -3.58 -1.65 15.23
C TYR A 146 -4.46 -0.72 14.40
N ARG A 147 -5.29 0.06 15.08
CA ARG A 147 -6.23 1.00 14.46
C ARG A 147 -5.72 2.44 14.56
N TYR A 148 -5.63 3.12 13.42
CA TYR A 148 -5.29 4.55 13.33
C TYR A 148 -6.52 5.46 13.42
N THR A 149 -6.25 6.75 13.67
CA THR A 149 -7.27 7.81 13.77
C THR A 149 -8.09 7.99 12.50
N ASN A 150 -7.52 7.68 11.34
CA ASN A 150 -8.21 7.70 10.05
C ASN A 150 -9.07 6.44 9.77
N GLY A 151 -9.15 5.49 10.72
CA GLY A 151 -9.90 4.24 10.58
C GLY A 151 -9.15 3.12 9.85
N GLN A 152 -7.88 3.32 9.47
CA GLN A 152 -7.04 2.30 8.88
C GLN A 152 -6.61 1.26 9.94
N CYS A 153 -6.69 -0.01 9.57
CA CYS A 153 -6.16 -1.14 10.34
C CYS A 153 -4.86 -1.61 9.68
N ILE A 154 -3.79 -1.77 10.46
CA ILE A 154 -2.57 -2.45 10.02
C ILE A 154 -2.26 -3.59 10.99
N PRO A 155 -1.69 -4.72 10.55
CA PRO A 155 -1.17 -5.75 11.45
C PRO A 155 -0.20 -5.17 12.48
N TYR A 156 -0.26 -5.64 13.74
CA TYR A 156 0.70 -5.20 14.78
C TYR A 156 2.17 -5.41 14.40
N THR A 157 2.46 -6.34 13.49
CA THR A 157 3.81 -6.58 12.98
C THR A 157 4.38 -5.42 12.17
N PHE A 158 3.53 -4.52 11.68
CA PHE A 158 3.87 -3.34 10.87
C PHE A 158 3.79 -2.05 11.71
N PHE A 159 3.64 -2.17 13.03
CA PHE A 159 3.65 -1.01 13.91
C PHE A 159 5.08 -0.72 14.37
N LEU A 160 5.63 0.46 14.01
CA LEU A 160 7.01 0.88 14.34
C LEU A 160 8.05 -0.15 13.87
N ASP A 161 7.83 -0.77 12.71
CA ASP A 161 8.69 -1.85 12.22
C ASP A 161 9.93 -1.31 11.49
N GLU A 162 9.76 -0.26 10.67
CA GLU A 162 10.81 0.43 9.95
C GLU A 162 10.54 1.95 9.81
N GLU A 163 11.26 2.77 10.59
CA GLU A 163 11.09 4.23 10.69
C GLU A 163 11.08 5.00 9.34
N ALA A 164 11.61 4.40 8.27
CA ALA A 164 11.66 4.99 6.94
C ALA A 164 10.50 4.57 6.02
N MET A 165 9.72 3.54 6.39
CA MET A 165 8.71 2.91 5.53
C MET A 165 7.35 2.93 6.23
N PRO A 166 6.56 4.02 6.07
CA PRO A 166 5.21 4.05 6.61
C PRO A 166 4.29 3.06 5.87
N ASP A 167 3.65 2.17 6.60
CA ASP A 167 2.58 1.26 6.18
C ASP A 167 1.19 1.89 6.26
N CYS A 168 1.00 2.84 7.18
CA CYS A 168 -0.21 3.65 7.25
C CYS A 168 -0.13 4.86 6.30
N LEU A 169 -1.28 5.28 5.78
CA LEU A 169 -1.35 6.32 4.76
C LEU A 169 -0.86 7.68 5.29
N ASP A 170 -1.08 7.96 6.57
CA ASP A 170 -0.65 9.20 7.22
C ASP A 170 0.79 9.11 7.78
N GLY A 171 1.40 7.93 7.63
CA GLY A 171 2.75 7.60 8.08
C GLY A 171 2.99 7.74 9.57
N THR A 172 1.92 7.79 10.37
CA THR A 172 2.00 7.93 11.83
C THR A 172 2.47 6.68 12.55
N ASP A 173 2.38 5.52 11.91
CA ASP A 173 2.95 4.25 12.36
C ASP A 173 4.45 4.31 12.60
N GLU A 174 5.17 5.13 11.85
CA GLU A 174 6.63 5.24 11.94
C GLU A 174 7.13 6.49 12.67
N ILE A 175 6.22 7.36 13.15
CA ILE A 175 6.61 8.60 13.85
C ILE A 175 6.83 8.32 15.34
N ARG A 176 8.07 7.94 15.69
CA ARG A 176 8.52 7.77 17.09
C ARG A 176 8.28 9.00 17.99
N TYR A 177 8.27 10.21 17.43
CA TYR A 177 8.13 11.44 18.23
C TYR A 177 6.70 11.80 18.64
N LEU A 178 5.67 11.33 17.91
CA LEU A 178 4.27 11.52 18.30
C LEU A 178 3.89 10.60 19.48
N TYR A 179 4.63 9.51 19.67
CA TYR A 179 4.53 8.63 20.82
C TYR A 179 5.56 8.95 21.93
N ASN A 180 6.38 9.98 21.78
CA ASN A 180 7.38 10.39 22.78
C ASN A 180 6.85 11.30 23.91
N GLU A 181 5.56 11.63 23.93
CA GLU A 181 4.91 12.28 25.08
C GLU A 181 4.15 11.29 26.00
N LEU A 182 4.12 9.99 25.65
CA LEU A 182 3.55 8.96 26.51
C LEU A 182 4.50 7.75 26.60
N TYR A 183 5.18 7.65 27.76
CA TYR A 183 6.01 6.54 28.25
C TYR A 183 7.53 6.58 27.98
N ARG A 184 8.22 7.40 28.79
CA ARG A 184 9.62 7.15 29.17
C ARG A 184 9.69 6.01 30.20
N CYS A 185 9.76 4.77 29.74
CA CYS A 185 10.30 3.65 30.53
C CYS A 185 11.65 3.25 29.91
N SER A 186 12.76 3.52 30.60
CA SER A 186 14.12 3.43 30.03
C SER A 186 14.73 2.03 30.13
N ASP A 187 15.15 1.56 28.96
CA ASP A 187 16.29 0.69 28.60
C ASP A 187 16.45 -0.68 29.27
N LYS A 188 15.97 -1.69 28.52
CA LYS A 188 16.02 -3.15 28.69
C LYS A 188 14.83 -3.71 29.45
N GLU A 189 13.92 -4.25 28.65
CA GLU A 189 12.73 -5.04 29.01
C GLU A 189 11.47 -4.29 29.43
N SER A 190 10.36 -4.98 29.16
CA SER A 190 9.02 -4.51 28.87
C SER A 190 8.25 -4.04 30.10
N THR A 191 7.61 -2.88 29.99
CA THR A 191 6.85 -2.25 31.06
C THR A 191 5.33 -2.51 31.00
N PHE A 192 4.93 -3.64 30.39
CA PHE A 192 3.78 -4.40 30.91
C PHE A 192 4.03 -4.97 32.32
N ALA A 193 5.22 -4.74 32.91
CA ALA A 193 5.44 -4.84 34.35
C ALA A 193 4.88 -3.64 35.18
N CYS A 194 4.22 -2.65 34.57
CA CYS A 194 3.57 -1.57 35.32
C CYS A 194 2.09 -1.42 34.90
N GLU A 195 1.37 -2.53 34.89
CA GLU A 195 -0.09 -2.51 34.99
C GLU A 195 -0.55 -1.94 36.35
N ASP A 196 -1.69 -1.24 36.35
CA ASP A 196 -2.52 -0.86 37.49
C ASP A 196 -1.88 -0.05 38.65
N VAL A 197 -1.93 1.29 38.56
CA VAL A 197 -2.08 2.14 39.75
C VAL A 197 -3.12 3.24 39.49
N THR A 198 -4.39 2.88 39.76
CA THR A 198 -5.60 3.71 40.00
C THR A 198 -5.93 4.88 39.08
#